data_AF-A0A7Y5KCW2-F1
#
_entry.id   AF-A0A7Y5KCW2-F1
#
_cell.length_a   1.000
_cell.length_b   1.000
_cell.length_c   1.000
_cell.angle_alpha   90.00
_cell.angle_beta   90.00
_cell.angle_gamma   90.00
#
_symmetry.space_group_name_H-M   'P 1'
#
loop_
_entity.id
_entity.type
_entity.pdbx_description
1 polymer ?
#
loop_
_entity_poly.entity_id
_entity_poly.type
_entity_poly.pdbx_seq_one_letter_code
_entity_poly.pdbx_strand_id
1 'polypeptide(L)' 'WDISSQLGTIKIPTLVIAAQYDTMNPEYLKWMAEQVQNGSYLLCENGSHMCMWDDQQRYMSGLIKFIKAVERGEKKAVL' A
#
# COMPACT_ATOMS: atom_id res chain seq x y z
N TRP A 1 6.80 -9.59 -17.94
CA TRP A 1 5.37 -9.24 -17.93
C TRP A 1 5.25 -7.92 -17.19
N ASP A 2 4.59 -6.92 -17.78
CA ASP A 2 4.44 -5.57 -17.24
C ASP A 2 3.00 -5.11 -17.45
N ILE A 3 2.37 -4.60 -16.40
CA ILE A 3 0.99 -4.07 -16.38
C ILE A 3 0.93 -2.65 -15.80
N SER A 4 2.07 -1.98 -15.66
CA SER A 4 2.18 -0.64 -15.07
C SER A 4 1.27 0.38 -15.76
N SER A 5 1.14 0.31 -17.09
CA SER A 5 0.23 1.16 -17.87
C SER A 5 -1.26 0.94 -17.58
N GLN A 6 -1.63 -0.18 -16.97
CA GLN A 6 -3.02 -0.55 -16.68
C GLN A 6 -3.44 -0.15 -15.25
N LEU A 7 -2.51 0.32 -14.40
CA LEU A 7 -2.82 0.66 -13.00
C LEU A 7 -3.95 1.71 -12.87
N GLY A 8 -4.03 2.66 -13.81
CA GLY A 8 -5.10 3.67 -13.84
C GLY A 8 -6.51 3.12 -14.13
N THR A 9 -6.61 1.86 -14.58
CA THR A 9 -7.90 1.18 -14.78
C THR A 9 -8.51 0.69 -13.47
N ILE A 10 -7.72 0.57 -12.40
CA ILE A 10 -8.18 0.12 -11.09
C ILE A 10 -9.01 1.24 -10.43
N LYS A 11 -10.32 1.00 -10.26
CA LYS A 11 -11.27 1.97 -9.71
C LYS A 11 -11.65 1.73 -8.25
N ILE A 12 -11.39 0.54 -7.72
CA ILE A 12 -11.67 0.20 -6.32
C ILE A 12 -10.58 0.74 -5.39
N PRO A 13 -10.89 1.04 -4.12
CA PRO A 13 -9.87 1.40 -3.13
C PRO A 13 -8.77 0.34 -3.10
N THR A 14 -7.51 0.77 -3.18
CA THR A 14 -6.35 -0.12 -3.28
C THR A 14 -5.29 0.33 -2.29
N LEU A 15 -4.74 -0.61 -1.53
CA LEU A 15 -3.61 -0.37 -0.64
C LEU A 15 -2.36 -1.01 -1.23
N VAL A 16 -1.30 -0.21 -1.37
CA VAL A 16 0.05 -0.69 -1.67
C VAL A 16 0.88 -0.58 -0.39
N ILE A 17 1.46 -1.70 0.04
CA ILE A 17 2.33 -1.76 1.23
C ILE A 17 3.76 -1.99 0.74
N ALA A 18 4.69 -1.19 1.24
CA ALA A 18 6.11 -1.29 0.99
C ALA A 18 6.87 -1.37 2.30
N ALA A 19 8.12 -1.82 2.25
CA ALA A 19 8.97 -1.88 3.42
C ALA A 19 10.38 -1.34 3.12
N GLN A 20 10.97 -0.63 4.08
CA GLN A 20 12.22 0.11 3.88
C GLN A 20 13.41 -0.78 3.50
N TYR A 21 13.43 -2.02 3.99
CA TYR A 21 14.52 -2.99 3.77
C TYR A 21 14.11 -4.12 2.81
N ASP A 22 13.03 -3.94 2.04
CA ASP A 22 12.65 -4.88 0.98
C ASP A 22 13.62 -4.76 -0.22
N THR A 23 13.79 -5.86 -0.93
CA THR A 23 14.35 -5.91 -2.28
C THR A 23 13.53 -5.10 -3.30
N MET A 24 12.24 -4.89 -3.03
CA MET A 24 11.37 -4.02 -3.81
C MET A 24 11.58 -2.55 -3.42
N ASN A 25 11.88 -1.68 -4.39
CA ASN A 25 12.12 -0.26 -4.15
C ASN A 25 10.84 0.43 -3.59
N PRO A 26 10.86 0.97 -2.36
CA PRO A 26 9.70 1.63 -1.76
C PRO A 26 9.18 2.84 -2.57
N GLU A 27 10.08 3.61 -3.20
CA GLU A 27 9.68 4.76 -4.03
C GLU A 27 8.92 4.31 -5.28
N TYR A 28 9.29 3.15 -5.85
CA TYR A 28 8.54 2.60 -6.98
C TYR A 28 7.15 2.12 -6.55
N LEU A 29 7.04 1.48 -5.38
CA LEU A 29 5.74 1.07 -4.81
C LEU A 29 4.87 2.27 -4.47
N LYS A 30 5.46 3.36 -4.00
CA LYS A 30 4.77 4.64 -3.79
C LYS A 30 4.25 5.21 -5.11
N TRP A 31 5.09 5.25 -6.15
CA TRP A 31 4.67 5.64 -7.49
C TRP A 31 3.52 4.78 -8.01
N MET A 32 3.56 3.45 -7.80
CA MET A 32 2.46 2.55 -8.18
C MET A 32 1.15 2.90 -7.46
N ALA A 33 1.21 3.22 -6.16
CA ALA A 33 0.03 3.65 -5.41
C ALA A 33 -0.56 4.95 -5.98
N GLU A 34 0.29 5.87 -6.44
CA GLU A 34 -0.13 7.12 -7.08
C GLU A 34 -0.77 6.90 -8.47
N GLN A 35 -0.36 5.85 -9.20
CA GLN A 35 -0.97 5.51 -10.49
C GLN A 35 -2.39 4.94 -10.35
N VAL A 36 -2.72 4.37 -9.19
CA VAL A 36 -4.08 3.90 -8.90
C VAL A 36 -4.95 5.08 -8.47
N GLN A 37 -6.07 5.31 -9.16
CA GLN A 37 -6.95 6.46 -8.93
C GLN A 37 -7.33 6.62 -7.44
N ASN A 38 -7.61 5.50 -6.78
CA ASN A 38 -8.01 5.38 -5.38
C ASN A 38 -6.93 4.64 -4.54
N GLY A 39 -5.67 4.85 -4.88
CA GLY A 39 -4.53 4.24 -4.20
C GLY A 39 -4.20 4.89 -2.85
N SER A 40 -3.85 4.04 -1.89
CA SER A 40 -3.29 4.38 -0.58
C SER A 40 -1.93 3.71 -0.45
N TYR A 41 -1.00 4.34 0.24
CA TYR A 41 0.37 3.84 0.41
C TYR A 41 0.69 3.69 1.90
N LEU A 42 1.30 2.57 2.28
CA LEU A 42 1.82 2.32 3.62
C LEU A 42 3.29 1.91 3.52
N LEU A 43 4.15 2.58 4.28
CA LEU A 43 5.54 2.18 4.47
C LEU A 43 5.72 1.55 5.84
N CYS A 44 6.24 0.32 5.85
CA CYS A 44 6.80 -0.38 7.00
C CYS A 44 8.28 0.02 7.15
N GLU A 45 8.56 0.97 8.02
CA GLU A 45 9.88 1.59 8.17
C GLU A 45 10.93 0.62 8.72
N ASN A 46 10.49 -0.39 9.48
CA ASN A 46 11.39 -1.39 10.08
C ASN A 46 11.32 -2.74 9.37
N GLY A 47 10.47 -2.87 8.34
CA GLY A 47 10.18 -4.14 7.70
C GLY A 47 11.06 -4.45 6.50
N SER A 48 11.15 -5.74 6.17
CA SER A 48 11.73 -6.25 4.94
C SER A 48 10.64 -6.83 4.01
N HIS A 49 11.00 -7.78 3.16
CA HIS A 49 10.05 -8.42 2.23
C HIS A 49 8.84 -9.06 2.92
N MET A 50 9.01 -9.48 4.18
CA MET A 50 7.93 -10.02 5.00
C MET A 50 7.53 -9.04 6.12
N CYS A 51 7.23 -7.79 5.75
CA CYS A 51 6.83 -6.72 6.68
C CYS A 51 5.64 -7.03 7.58
N MET A 52 4.78 -7.96 7.20
CA MET A 52 3.70 -8.47 8.04
C MET A 52 4.19 -9.33 9.23
N TRP A 53 5.44 -9.80 9.22
CA TRP A 53 6.11 -10.50 10.32
C TRP A 53 7.12 -9.64 11.05
N ASP A 54 8.04 -8.97 10.34
CA ASP A 54 9.16 -8.25 10.98
C ASP A 54 8.83 -6.79 11.38
N ASP A 55 7.80 -6.19 10.79
CA ASP A 55 7.21 -4.90 11.21
C ASP A 55 5.68 -5.02 11.37
N GLN A 56 5.28 -6.10 12.04
CA GLN A 56 3.89 -6.52 12.16
C GLN A 56 2.96 -5.43 12.70
N GLN A 57 3.41 -4.63 13.69
CA GLN A 57 2.56 -3.60 14.28
C GLN A 57 2.23 -2.49 13.28
N ARG A 58 3.21 -2.03 12.49
CA ARG A 58 2.99 -1.02 11.44
C ARG A 58 2.11 -1.59 10.33
N TYR A 59 2.40 -2.82 9.90
CA TYR A 59 1.62 -3.52 8.87
C TYR A 59 0.15 -3.67 9.27
N MET A 60 -0.11 -4.28 10.42
CA MET A 60 -1.48 -4.60 10.87
C MET A 60 -2.28 -3.35 11.21
N SER A 61 -1.67 -2.36 11.87
CA SER A 61 -2.36 -1.10 12.18
C SER A 61 -2.76 -0.33 10.91
N GLY A 62 -1.85 -0.26 9.92
CA GLY A 62 -2.13 0.37 8.63
C GLY A 62 -3.19 -0.39 7.82
N LEU A 63 -3.10 -1.71 7.78
CA LEU A 63 -4.08 -2.57 7.11
C LEU A 63 -5.48 -2.41 7.72
N ILE A 64 -5.60 -2.49 9.05
CA ILE A 64 -6.89 -2.32 9.75
C ILE A 64 -7.46 -0.92 9.50
N LYS A 65 -6.61 0.12 9.53
CA LYS A 65 -7.04 1.50 9.25
C LYS A 65 -7.59 1.65 7.83
N PHE A 66 -6.92 1.04 6.84
CA PHE A 66 -7.39 1.02 5.47
C PHE A 66 -8.75 0.30 5.33
N ILE A 67 -8.89 -0.89 5.90
CA ILE A 67 -10.15 -1.65 5.85
C ILE A 67 -11.31 -0.84 6.44
N LYS A 68 -11.12 -0.27 7.63
CA LYS A 68 -12.15 0.56 8.28
C LYS A 68 -12.49 1.83 7.49
N ALA A 69 -11.52 2.42 6.78
CA ALA A 69 -11.78 3.56 5.90
C ALA A 69 -12.68 3.16 4.72
N VAL A 70 -12.38 2.03 4.08
CA VAL A 70 -13.20 1.48 3.00
C VAL A 70 -14.61 1.15 3.49
N GLU A 71 -14.77 0.56 4.68
CA GLU A 71 -16.08 0.29 5.30
C GLU A 71 -16.91 1.56 5.53
N ARG A 72 -16.25 2.70 5.80
CA ARG A 72 -16.91 4.02 5.91
C ARG A 72 -17.23 4.67 4.55
N GLY A 73 -16.90 4.03 3.43
CA GLY A 73 -17.08 4.56 2.08
C GLY A 73 -15.96 5.50 1.62
N GLU A 74 -14.84 5.57 2.34
CA GLU A 74 -13.69 6.36 1.91
C GLU A 74 -12.99 5.70 0.72
N LYS A 75 -12.62 6.51 -0.27
CA LYS A 75 -11.93 6.03 -1.48
C LYS A 75 -10.41 5.93 -1.30
N LYS A 76 -9.84 6.64 -0.32
CA LYS A 76 -8.41 6.65 0.01
C LYS A 76 -8.24 6.73 1.52
N ALA A 77 -7.27 6.01 2.06
CA ALA A 77 -6.88 6.11 3.46
C ALA A 77 -5.55 6.86 3.57
N VAL A 78 -5.42 7.74 4.57
CA VAL A 78 -4.16 8.36 4.96
C VAL A 78 -3.52 7.47 6.03
N LEU A 79 -2.33 6.91 5.78
CA LEU A 79 -1.74 5.81 6.57
C LEU A 79 -0.34 6.14 7.12
#